data_AF-A0A836X2A7-F1
#
_entry.id   AF-A0A836X2A7-F1
#
_cell.length_a   1.000
_cell.length_b   1.000
_cell.length_c   1.000
_cell.angle_alpha   90.00
_cell.angle_beta   90.00
_cell.angle_gamma   90.00
#
_symmetry.space_group_name_H-M   'P 1'
#
loop_
_entity.id
_entity.type
_entity.pdbx_description
1 polymer ?
#
loop_
_entity_poly.entity_id
_entity_poly.type
_entity_poly.pdbx_seq_one_letter_code
_entity_poly.pdbx_strand_id
1 'polypeptide(L)'
;RLAIVPLVLEARGLDVTPAMILRFRKQGDEATATILETILEDEIGHVAAGRRWFQYLCREKGQTATTLCHKLVREFYRGQIKPPFNESARRAAGFDPAYYLPLIKNAAPHTTYSGLTGPKRDIL
;
A
#
# COMPACT_ATOMS: atom_id res chain seq x y z
N ARG A 1 12.53 -11.09 2.57
CA ARG A 1 12.68 -9.91 1.68
C ARG A 1 11.36 -9.52 1.01
N LEU A 2 10.70 -10.40 0.24
CA LEU A 2 9.47 -10.09 -0.50
C LEU A 2 8.30 -9.59 0.37
N ALA A 3 8.05 -10.17 1.55
CA ALA A 3 6.96 -9.67 2.40
C ALA A 3 7.19 -8.25 2.94
N ILE A 4 8.43 -7.76 2.95
CA ILE A 4 8.79 -6.48 3.60
C ILE A 4 9.07 -5.40 2.57
N VAL A 5 9.97 -5.66 1.61
CA VAL A 5 10.38 -4.63 0.66
C VAL A 5 9.22 -4.29 -0.28
N PRO A 6 8.73 -5.21 -1.14
CA PRO A 6 7.66 -4.85 -2.05
C PRO A 6 6.28 -4.73 -1.41
N LEU A 7 5.93 -5.60 -0.47
CA LEU A 7 4.56 -5.59 0.09
C LEU A 7 4.35 -4.57 1.22
N VAL A 8 5.41 -3.97 1.77
CA VAL A 8 5.29 -2.95 2.83
C VAL A 8 5.98 -1.64 2.44
N LEU A 9 7.26 -1.65 2.09
CA LEU A 9 8.01 -0.42 1.85
C LEU A 9 7.64 0.24 0.52
N GLU A 10 7.63 -0.51 -0.59
CA GLU A 10 7.21 -0.02 -1.91
C GLU A 10 5.71 0.32 -1.91
N ALA A 11 4.88 -0.54 -1.32
CA ALA A 11 3.45 -0.27 -1.13
C ALA A 11 3.18 1.00 -0.30
N ARG A 12 4.11 1.39 0.59
CA ARG A 12 4.02 2.66 1.32
C ARG A 12 4.30 3.85 0.42
N GLY A 13 5.20 3.71 -0.56
CA GLY A 13 5.46 4.70 -1.61
C GLY A 13 4.17 5.12 -2.33
N LEU A 14 3.32 4.15 -2.68
CA LEU A 14 2.02 4.41 -3.31
C LEU A 14 1.13 5.38 -2.52
N ASP A 15 1.20 5.34 -1.19
CA ASP A 15 0.35 6.13 -0.30
C ASP A 15 0.90 7.53 -0.02
N VAL A 16 2.22 7.67 0.06
CA VAL A 16 2.87 8.91 0.53
C VAL A 16 3.32 9.83 -0.59
N THR A 17 3.72 9.27 -1.73
CA THR A 17 4.27 10.02 -2.85
C THR A 17 3.27 11.03 -3.43
N PRO A 18 1.95 10.75 -3.55
CA PRO A 18 1.00 11.76 -4.04
C PRO A 18 0.99 13.06 -3.23
N ALA A 19 1.04 12.98 -1.91
CA ALA A 19 1.08 14.16 -1.05
C ALA A 19 2.41 14.92 -1.17
N MET A 20 3.52 14.21 -1.41
CA MET A 20 4.83 14.82 -1.66
C MET A 20 4.85 15.57 -2.98
N ILE A 21 4.33 14.98 -4.07
CA ILE A 21 4.18 15.62 -5.38
C ILE A 21 3.44 16.95 -5.24
N LEU A 22 2.26 16.94 -4.62
CA LEU A 22 1.46 18.14 -4.41
C LEU A 22 2.23 19.22 -3.62
N ARG A 23 3.01 18.80 -2.62
CA ARG A 23 3.81 19.71 -1.80
C ARG A 23 4.95 20.37 -2.57
N PHE A 24 5.63 19.65 -3.47
CA PHE A 24 6.68 20.22 -4.32
C PHE A 24 6.11 21.16 -5.38
N ARG A 25 5.01 20.76 -6.05
CA ARG A 25 4.29 21.65 -6.98
C ARG A 25 3.87 22.96 -6.34
N LYS A 26 3.31 22.91 -5.13
CA LYS A 26 2.90 24.12 -4.39
C LYS A 26 4.06 25.07 -4.10
N GLN A 27 5.29 24.56 -4.04
CA GLN A 27 6.50 25.35 -3.83
C GLN A 27 7.17 25.79 -5.15
N GLY A 28 6.58 25.47 -6.30
CA GLY A 28 7.13 25.80 -7.62
C GLY A 28 8.24 24.85 -8.10
N ASP A 29 8.50 23.76 -7.38
CA ASP A 29 9.48 22.74 -7.78
C ASP A 29 8.80 21.66 -8.64
N GLU A 30 8.54 22.01 -9.89
CA GLU A 30 7.91 21.08 -10.84
C GLU A 30 8.87 19.95 -11.24
N ALA A 31 10.18 20.21 -11.30
CA ALA A 31 11.17 19.20 -11.67
C ALA A 31 11.17 18.01 -10.70
N THR A 32 11.18 18.27 -9.39
CA THR A 32 11.07 17.21 -8.38
C THR A 32 9.70 16.53 -8.42
N ALA A 33 8.62 17.28 -8.65
CA ALA A 33 7.27 16.71 -8.76
C ALA A 33 7.17 15.70 -9.90
N THR A 34 7.69 16.02 -11.09
CA THR A 34 7.70 15.11 -12.24
C THR A 34 8.51 13.84 -11.97
N ILE A 35 9.68 13.96 -11.33
CA ILE A 35 10.49 12.78 -10.96
C ILE A 35 9.72 11.86 -10.01
N LEU A 36 9.02 12.44 -9.02
CA LEU A 36 8.21 11.66 -8.08
C LEU A 36 7.00 10.99 -8.74
N GLU A 37 6.45 11.54 -9.82
CA GLU A 37 5.41 10.89 -10.62
C GLU A 37 5.93 9.64 -11.31
N THR A 38 7.10 9.73 -11.96
CA THR A 38 7.76 8.55 -12.55
C THR A 38 8.03 7.48 -11.50
N ILE A 39 8.56 7.88 -10.34
CA ILE A 39 8.80 6.94 -9.24
C ILE A 39 7.48 6.29 -8.79
N LEU A 40 6.39 7.05 -8.64
CA LEU A 40 5.10 6.51 -8.25
C LEU A 40 4.59 5.45 -9.25
N GLU A 41 4.77 5.67 -10.54
CA GLU A 41 4.43 4.69 -11.58
C GLU A 41 5.26 3.41 -11.46
N ASP A 42 6.57 3.53 -11.23
CA ASP A 42 7.47 2.39 -11.02
C ASP A 42 7.10 1.57 -9.78
N GLU A 43 6.74 2.24 -8.68
CA GLU A 43 6.33 1.57 -7.43
C GLU A 43 5.10 0.66 -7.63
N ILE A 44 4.18 0.99 -8.55
CA ILE A 44 3.05 0.09 -8.88
C ILE A 44 3.59 -1.21 -9.46
N GLY A 45 4.56 -1.11 -10.38
CA GLY A 45 5.24 -2.25 -11.00
C GLY A 45 5.99 -3.10 -9.99
N HIS A 46 6.73 -2.46 -9.07
CA HIS A 46 7.50 -3.15 -8.05
C HIS A 46 6.61 -3.95 -7.06
N VAL A 47 5.53 -3.31 -6.55
CA VAL A 47 4.55 -3.98 -5.69
C VAL A 47 3.89 -5.16 -6.43
N ALA A 48 3.51 -4.96 -7.69
CA ALA A 48 2.87 -6.01 -8.49
C ALA A 48 3.81 -7.20 -8.72
N ALA A 49 5.07 -6.95 -9.08
CA ALA A 49 6.07 -7.98 -9.26
C ALA A 49 6.36 -8.73 -7.96
N GLY A 50 6.57 -8.00 -6.85
CA GLY A 50 6.81 -8.58 -5.55
C GLY A 50 5.66 -9.45 -5.07
N ARG A 51 4.41 -9.01 -5.26
CA ARG A 51 3.21 -9.81 -4.97
C ARG A 51 3.15 -11.09 -5.80
N ARG A 52 3.38 -11.01 -7.12
CA ARG A 52 3.35 -12.20 -8.00
C ARG A 52 4.37 -13.25 -7.55
N TRP A 53 5.61 -12.82 -7.29
CA TRP A 53 6.66 -13.72 -6.82
C TRP A 53 6.39 -14.27 -5.42
N PHE A 54 5.88 -13.44 -4.52
CA PHE A 54 5.52 -13.88 -3.18
C PHE A 54 4.42 -14.95 -3.22
N GLN A 55 3.37 -14.74 -4.01
CA GLN A 55 2.30 -15.71 -4.21
C GLN A 55 2.81 -17.00 -4.87
N TYR A 56 3.68 -16.91 -5.87
CA TYR A 56 4.31 -18.07 -6.49
C TYR A 56 5.06 -18.92 -5.46
N LEU A 57 5.94 -18.32 -4.66
CA LEU A 57 6.69 -19.05 -3.63
C LEU A 57 5.80 -19.63 -2.52
N CYS A 58 4.70 -18.96 -2.19
CA CYS A 58 3.71 -19.48 -1.25
C CYS A 58 3.04 -20.74 -1.80
N ARG A 59 2.64 -20.73 -3.09
CA ARG A 59 2.05 -21.90 -3.75
C ARG A 59 3.03 -23.08 -3.79
N GLU A 60 4.28 -22.85 -4.17
CA GLU A 60 5.33 -23.88 -4.17
C GLU A 60 5.53 -24.53 -2.79
N LYS A 61 5.26 -23.78 -1.71
CA LYS A 61 5.40 -24.25 -0.32
C LYS A 61 4.08 -24.70 0.31
N GLY A 62 2.97 -24.71 -0.43
CA GLY A 62 1.64 -25.06 0.09
C GLY A 62 1.13 -24.11 1.18
N GLN A 63 1.53 -22.84 1.15
CA GLN A 63 1.17 -21.83 2.16
C GLN A 63 0.18 -20.81 1.62
N THR A 64 -0.71 -20.34 2.49
CA THR A 64 -1.58 -19.20 2.21
C THR A 64 -0.78 -17.90 2.24
N ALA A 65 -0.73 -17.19 1.11
CA ALA A 65 0.09 -15.99 0.97
C ALA A 65 -0.26 -14.89 1.98
N THR A 66 -1.55 -14.59 2.20
CA THR A 66 -1.96 -13.56 3.17
C THR A 66 -1.52 -13.91 4.59
N THR A 67 -1.74 -15.14 5.03
CA THR A 67 -1.32 -15.64 6.35
C THR A 67 0.20 -15.55 6.53
N LEU A 68 0.98 -16.01 5.55
CA LEU A 68 2.43 -15.93 5.61
C LEU A 68 2.91 -14.49 5.60
N CYS A 69 2.33 -13.64 4.75
CA CYS A 69 2.64 -12.20 4.70
C CYS A 69 2.45 -11.58 6.09
N HIS A 70 1.29 -11.82 6.72
CA HIS A 70 1.02 -11.26 8.05
C HIS A 70 2.02 -11.73 9.10
N LYS A 71 2.35 -13.02 9.11
CA LYS A 71 3.37 -13.57 10.00
C LYS A 71 4.71 -12.85 9.81
N LEU A 72 5.20 -12.82 8.57
CA LEU A 72 6.50 -12.22 8.24
C LEU A 72 6.55 -10.73 8.53
N VAL A 73 5.47 -9.99 8.24
CA VAL A 73 5.41 -8.55 8.54
C VAL A 73 5.43 -8.32 10.05
N ARG A 74 4.67 -9.07 10.85
CA ARG A 74 4.71 -8.93 12.31
C ARG A 74 6.08 -9.28 12.90
N GLU A 75 6.76 -10.26 12.32
CA GLU A 75 8.07 -10.73 12.77
C GLU A 75 9.19 -9.73 12.42
N PHE A 76 9.21 -9.22 11.19
CA PHE A 76 10.36 -8.50 10.64
C PHE A 76 10.14 -6.98 10.43
N TYR A 77 8.91 -6.49 10.38
CA TYR A 77 8.65 -5.06 10.22
C TYR A 77 8.35 -4.40 11.58
N ARG A 78 9.16 -3.42 11.96
CA ARG A 78 9.01 -2.69 13.22
C ARG A 78 8.19 -1.40 13.11
N GLY A 79 7.91 -0.93 11.88
CA GLY A 79 7.12 0.26 11.63
C GLY A 79 5.61 0.07 11.81
N GLN A 80 4.83 1.03 11.33
CA GLN A 80 3.37 0.98 11.31
C GLN A 80 2.85 0.87 9.87
N ILE A 81 1.85 0.02 9.67
CA ILE A 81 0.98 0.04 8.49
C ILE A 81 -0.24 0.86 8.88
N LYS A 82 -0.46 2.00 8.21
CA LYS A 82 -1.52 2.93 8.57
C LYS A 82 -2.04 3.71 7.37
N PRO A 83 -3.32 4.13 7.39
CA PRO A 83 -3.89 5.00 6.38
C PRO A 83 -3.26 6.41 6.38
N PRO A 84 -3.55 7.25 5.37
CA PRO A 84 -4.38 6.96 4.20
C PRO A 84 -3.71 5.93 3.26
N PHE A 85 -4.50 5.09 2.60
CA PHE A 85 -4.03 4.17 1.56
C PHE A 85 -4.44 4.68 0.19
N ASN A 86 -3.53 4.61 -0.77
CA ASN A 86 -3.87 4.85 -2.17
C ASN A 86 -4.49 3.59 -2.77
N GLU A 87 -5.79 3.41 -2.53
CA GLU A 87 -6.52 2.19 -2.93
C GLU A 87 -6.51 1.97 -4.44
N SER A 88 -6.54 3.03 -5.25
CA SER A 88 -6.49 2.90 -6.71
C SER A 88 -5.13 2.38 -7.18
N ALA A 89 -4.01 2.93 -6.68
CA ALA A 89 -2.67 2.47 -7.03
C ALA A 89 -2.39 1.05 -6.47
N ARG A 90 -2.80 0.76 -5.24
CA ARG A 90 -2.70 -0.58 -4.65
C ARG A 90 -3.49 -1.61 -5.47
N ARG A 91 -4.70 -1.26 -5.90
CA ARG A 91 -5.52 -2.11 -6.78
C ARG A 91 -4.87 -2.29 -8.16
N ALA A 92 -4.26 -1.26 -8.73
CA ALA A 92 -3.51 -1.36 -9.98
C ALA A 92 -2.32 -2.33 -9.86
N ALA A 93 -1.67 -2.41 -8.70
CA ALA A 93 -0.64 -3.43 -8.41
C ALA A 93 -1.22 -4.84 -8.13
N GLY A 94 -2.55 -4.98 -8.08
CA GLY A 94 -3.26 -6.19 -7.65
C GLY A 94 -3.06 -6.50 -6.16
N PHE A 95 -2.73 -5.48 -5.35
CA PHE A 95 -2.43 -5.64 -3.93
C PHE A 95 -3.71 -5.56 -3.07
N ASP A 96 -4.31 -6.72 -2.85
CA ASP A 96 -5.58 -6.88 -2.16
C ASP A 96 -5.56 -6.39 -0.70
N PRO A 97 -6.62 -5.72 -0.20
CA PRO A 97 -6.73 -5.27 1.19
C PRO A 97 -6.46 -6.33 2.26
N ALA A 98 -6.75 -7.61 1.97
CA ALA A 98 -6.49 -8.72 2.89
C ALA A 98 -5.01 -8.87 3.25
N TYR A 99 -4.08 -8.33 2.45
CA TYR A 99 -2.64 -8.35 2.79
C TYR A 99 -2.27 -7.35 3.87
N TYR A 100 -2.95 -6.19 3.99
CA TYR A 100 -2.47 -5.08 4.80
C TYR A 100 -3.48 -4.53 5.82
N LEU A 101 -4.80 -4.63 5.60
CA LEU A 101 -5.78 -4.16 6.57
C LEU A 101 -5.67 -4.89 7.94
N PRO A 102 -5.48 -6.23 8.00
CA PRO A 102 -5.31 -6.94 9.28
C PRO A 102 -4.00 -6.63 10.02
N LEU A 103 -3.12 -5.81 9.44
CA LEU A 103 -1.83 -5.43 10.01
C LEU A 103 -1.83 -4.00 10.58
N ILE A 104 -2.94 -3.27 10.46
CA ILE A 104 -3.10 -1.96 11.08
C ILE A 104 -3.17 -2.12 12.60
N LYS A 105 -2.24 -1.49 13.32
CA LYS A 105 -2.27 -1.43 14.79
C LYS A 105 -3.46 -0.56 15.21
N ASN A 106 -4.26 -1.02 16.16
CA ASN A 106 -5.50 -0.39 16.65
C ASN A 106 -6.68 -0.39 15.68
N ALA A 107 -6.79 -1.37 14.78
CA ALA A 107 -8.07 -1.65 14.14
C ALA A 107 -9.09 -1.96 15.25
N ALA A 108 -10.05 -1.06 15.50
CA ALA A 108 -11.17 -1.37 16.37
C ALA A 108 -11.81 -2.67 15.88
N PRO A 109 -12.30 -3.56 16.76
CA PRO A 109 -12.74 -4.91 16.40
C PRO A 109 -13.88 -4.97 15.35
N HIS A 110 -14.44 -3.83 14.92
CA HIS A 110 -15.50 -3.74 13.93
C HIS A 110 -15.34 -2.57 12.92
N THR A 111 -14.14 -2.31 12.39
CA THR A 111 -14.05 -1.44 11.20
C THR A 111 -14.24 -2.26 9.93
N THR A 112 -15.49 -2.44 9.51
CA THR A 112 -15.79 -2.75 8.11
C THR A 112 -15.37 -1.55 7.27
N TYR A 113 -14.33 -1.69 6.45
CA TYR A 113 -14.06 -0.74 5.36
C TYR A 113 -15.08 -0.98 4.25
N SER A 114 -16.33 -0.54 4.47
CA SER A 114 -17.36 -0.43 3.43
C SER A 114 -17.38 1.01 2.93
N GLY A 115 -16.47 1.33 2.01
CA GLY A 115 -16.51 2.57 1.24
C GLY A 115 -17.40 2.44 0.00
N LEU A 116 -18.68 2.07 0.18
CA LEU A 116 -19.73 2.27 -0.81
C LEU A 116 -20.74 3.26 -0.22
N THR A 117 -20.83 4.43 -0.87
CA THR A 117 -21.98 5.37 -0.89
C THR A 117 -22.53 5.90 0.44
N GLY A 118 -22.24 7.17 0.75
CA GLY A 118 -22.93 7.98 1.78
C GLY A 118 -22.57 9.47 1.66
N PRO A 119 -23.48 10.42 1.93
CA PRO A 119 -23.60 11.66 1.16
C PRO A 119 -22.58 12.73 1.53
N LYS A 120 -22.29 13.60 0.53
CA LYS A 120 -21.66 14.91 0.75
C LYS A 120 -22.49 15.65 1.80
N ARG A 121 -21.88 15.95 2.94
CA ARG A 121 -22.40 16.99 3.82
C ARG A 121 -21.95 18.32 3.26
N ASP A 122 -22.92 19.06 2.75
CA ASP A 122 -22.81 20.51 2.60
C ASP A 122 -22.51 21.09 3.99
N ILE A 123 -21.44 21.86 4.05
CA ILE A 123 -21.18 22.79 5.14
C ILE A 123 -20.83 24.11 4.45
N LEU A 124 -21.60 25.13 4.84
CA LEU A 124 -21.56 26.55 4.47
C LEU A 124 -20.18 27.08 4.05
#